data_AF-A0A831SNS9-F1
#
_entry.id   AF-A0A831SNS9-F1
#
_cell.length_a   1.000
_cell.length_b   1.000
_cell.length_c   1.000
_cell.angle_alpha   90.00
_cell.angle_beta   90.00
_cell.angle_gamma   90.00
#
_symmetry.space_group_name_H-M   'P 1'
#
loop_
_entity.id
_entity.type
_entity.pdbx_description
1 polymer ?
#
loop_
_entity_poly.entity_id
_entity_poly.type
_entity_poly.pdbx_seq_one_letter_code
_entity_poly.pdbx_strand_id
1 'polypeptide(L)'
;MKPWWQVVVPHRDIKEGKFDESIFAADLGDVVNMRAPSDYLDPEIFFKKTYFTAKLKMLLKDILLRITGKESKGSVVQLTTPFGGGKTHSLLCLYHLFKNKEKIRNLPLIKGLLKECGLSEVPEAKVCVFVGIQQDVLKGRSPWSEIFYQLGVYEEYKEYDRKYSPGKEALLKLFQEKGPVLILMDEIVEYALRASIESEEFKEAFTSFFHQLTVTVPSTKNSSLVVALP
;
A
#
# COMPACT_ATOMS: atom_id res chain seq x y z
N MET A 1 9.73 -3.75 41.02
CA MET A 1 9.79 -4.08 39.58
C MET A 1 11.25 -3.92 39.15
N LYS A 2 11.87 -4.91 38.49
CA LYS A 2 13.24 -4.72 38.00
C LYS A 2 13.22 -3.74 36.81
N PRO A 3 14.20 -2.84 36.68
CA PRO A 3 14.32 -1.99 35.50
C PRO A 3 14.45 -2.79 34.20
N TRP A 4 13.89 -2.28 33.11
CA TRP A 4 13.82 -3.02 31.83
C TRP A 4 15.21 -3.44 31.30
N TRP A 5 16.23 -2.59 31.49
CA TRP A 5 17.61 -2.87 31.07
C TRP A 5 18.29 -4.02 31.83
N GLN A 6 17.69 -4.49 32.94
CA GLN A 6 18.16 -5.64 33.69
C GLN A 6 17.48 -6.96 33.27
N VAL A 7 16.44 -6.89 32.44
CA VAL A 7 15.64 -8.05 32.03
C VAL A 7 15.55 -8.24 30.52
N VAL A 8 15.99 -7.25 29.75
CA VAL A 8 16.04 -7.29 28.28
C VAL A 8 17.47 -7.07 27.82
N VAL A 9 17.90 -7.88 26.85
CA VAL A 9 19.18 -7.71 26.17
C VAL A 9 18.95 -6.89 24.90
N PRO A 10 19.52 -5.67 24.76
CA PRO A 10 19.37 -4.86 23.56
C PRO A 10 19.89 -5.59 22.31
N HIS A 11 19.30 -5.27 21.15
CA HIS A 11 19.74 -5.82 19.87
C HIS A 11 21.21 -5.50 19.60
N ARG A 12 21.86 -6.37 18.84
CA ARG A 12 23.31 -6.32 18.59
C ARG A 12 23.76 -4.95 18.06
N ASP A 13 22.98 -4.35 17.17
CA ASP A 13 23.32 -3.09 16.50
C ASP A 13 23.36 -1.91 17.49
N ILE A 14 22.48 -1.91 18.49
CA ILE A 14 22.48 -0.95 19.59
C ILE A 14 23.70 -1.16 20.49
N LYS A 15 24.05 -2.43 20.77
CA LYS A 15 25.22 -2.76 21.59
C LYS A 15 26.55 -2.39 20.92
N GLU A 16 26.62 -2.53 19.59
CA GLU A 16 27.82 -2.25 18.82
C GLU A 16 27.92 -0.78 18.37
N GLY A 17 26.95 0.07 18.72
CA GLY A 17 26.92 1.48 18.31
C GLY A 17 26.77 1.69 16.79
N LYS A 18 26.45 0.63 16.04
CA LYS A 18 26.17 0.67 14.59
C LYS A 18 24.68 0.93 14.36
N PHE A 19 24.18 1.98 14.98
CA PHE A 19 22.77 2.35 14.96
C PHE A 19 22.53 3.39 13.87
N ASP A 20 21.68 3.06 12.91
CA ASP A 20 21.23 3.99 11.89
C ASP A 20 19.72 4.21 12.06
N GLU A 21 19.33 5.44 12.39
CA GLU A 21 17.93 5.83 12.60
C GLU A 21 17.07 5.62 11.35
N SER A 22 17.69 5.65 10.16
CA SER A 22 16.99 5.38 8.89
C SER A 22 16.45 3.95 8.81
N ILE A 23 17.00 3.00 9.59
CA ILE A 23 16.50 1.62 9.69
C ILE A 23 15.09 1.57 10.30
N PHE A 24 14.62 2.63 10.98
CA PHE A 24 13.28 2.66 11.59
C PHE A 24 12.24 3.36 10.70
N ALA A 25 12.68 4.01 9.62
CA ALA A 25 11.80 4.63 8.65
C ALA A 25 11.31 3.59 7.66
N ALA A 26 10.08 3.12 7.86
CA ALA A 26 9.39 2.31 6.88
C ALA A 26 9.13 3.15 5.62
N ASP A 27 9.70 2.76 4.48
CA ASP A 27 9.44 3.35 3.16
C ASP A 27 8.87 2.27 2.22
N LEU A 28 7.63 2.46 1.79
CA LEU A 28 6.93 1.51 0.92
C LEU A 28 7.61 1.39 -0.45
N GLY A 29 8.11 2.48 -1.00
CA GLY A 29 8.69 2.49 -2.33
C GLY A 29 10.08 1.85 -2.36
N ASP A 30 10.88 1.99 -1.29
CA ASP A 30 12.15 1.27 -1.17
C ASP A 30 11.96 -0.23 -1.02
N VAL A 31 10.88 -0.67 -0.37
CA VAL A 31 10.53 -2.10 -0.33
C VAL A 31 10.11 -2.60 -1.71
N VAL A 32 9.28 -1.84 -2.43
CA VAL A 32 8.86 -2.18 -3.81
C VAL A 32 10.06 -2.26 -4.74
N ASN A 33 11.03 -1.37 -4.59
CA ASN A 33 12.23 -1.30 -5.42
C ASN A 33 13.39 -2.19 -4.92
N MET A 34 13.18 -3.01 -3.89
CA MET A 34 14.20 -3.90 -3.31
C MET A 34 15.46 -3.17 -2.78
N ARG A 35 15.29 -1.93 -2.29
CA ARG A 35 16.36 -1.08 -1.74
C ARG A 35 16.29 -0.92 -0.21
N ALA A 36 15.19 -1.33 0.42
CA ALA A 36 15.01 -1.22 1.86
C ALA A 36 15.93 -2.18 2.65
N PRO A 37 16.12 -1.95 3.96
CA PRO A 37 16.77 -2.91 4.85
C PRO A 37 16.09 -4.29 4.84
N SER A 38 16.86 -5.34 5.15
CA SER A 38 16.39 -6.73 5.16
C SER A 38 15.14 -6.95 6.01
N ASP A 39 15.02 -6.20 7.10
CA ASP A 39 13.90 -6.24 8.05
C ASP A 39 12.56 -5.88 7.42
N TYR A 40 12.58 -5.03 6.39
CA TYR A 40 11.40 -4.66 5.62
C TYR A 40 11.29 -5.43 4.31
N LEU A 41 12.39 -5.91 3.72
CA LEU A 41 12.33 -6.71 2.50
C LEU A 41 11.84 -8.14 2.73
N ASP A 42 12.31 -8.78 3.80
CA ASP A 42 11.92 -10.14 4.13
C ASP A 42 10.56 -10.14 4.84
N PRO A 43 9.51 -10.69 4.21
CA PRO A 43 8.17 -10.64 4.77
C PRO A 43 8.04 -11.48 6.05
N GLU A 44 8.82 -12.54 6.24
CA GLU A 44 8.80 -13.31 7.49
C GLU A 44 9.43 -12.54 8.63
N ILE A 45 10.58 -11.90 8.39
CA ILE A 45 11.24 -11.05 9.40
C ILE A 45 10.33 -9.88 9.76
N PHE A 46 9.78 -9.21 8.74
CA PHE A 46 8.84 -8.11 8.90
C PHE A 46 7.66 -8.52 9.81
N PHE A 47 6.92 -9.59 9.47
CA PHE A 47 5.78 -10.03 10.29
C PHE A 47 6.17 -10.59 11.66
N LYS A 48 7.37 -11.14 11.84
CA LYS A 48 7.88 -11.53 13.17
C LYS A 48 8.14 -10.33 14.07
N LYS A 49 8.51 -9.18 13.49
CA LYS A 49 8.76 -7.91 14.21
C LYS A 49 7.54 -7.00 14.29
N THR A 50 6.50 -7.26 13.50
CA THR A 50 5.25 -6.49 13.52
C THR A 50 4.28 -6.97 14.60
N TYR A 51 3.75 -6.04 15.39
CA TYR A 51 2.63 -6.28 16.30
C TYR A 51 1.30 -5.90 15.65
N PHE A 52 0.36 -6.86 15.55
CA PHE A 52 -0.99 -6.60 15.05
C PHE A 52 -1.84 -5.88 16.10
N THR A 53 -1.77 -4.55 16.09
CA THR A 53 -2.73 -3.71 16.82
C THR A 53 -4.15 -4.02 16.37
N ALA A 54 -5.15 -3.75 17.22
CA ALA A 54 -6.56 -3.96 16.87
C ALA A 54 -6.94 -3.24 15.56
N LYS A 55 -6.47 -1.99 15.38
CA LYS A 55 -6.72 -1.18 14.18
C LYS A 55 -6.06 -1.80 12.93
N LEU A 56 -4.78 -2.20 13.01
CA LEU A 56 -4.10 -2.86 11.89
C LEU A 56 -4.78 -4.18 11.54
N LYS A 57 -5.13 -5.00 12.54
CA LYS A 57 -5.81 -6.27 12.31
C LYS A 57 -7.16 -6.07 11.63
N MET A 58 -7.95 -5.09 12.06
CA MET A 58 -9.22 -4.75 11.41
C MET A 58 -9.01 -4.34 9.96
N LEU A 59 -8.04 -3.46 9.68
CA LEU A 59 -7.67 -3.07 8.32
C LEU A 59 -7.36 -4.29 7.45
N LEU A 60 -6.47 -5.17 7.90
CA LEU A 60 -6.08 -6.36 7.13
C LEU A 60 -7.29 -7.28 6.86
N LYS A 61 -8.16 -7.48 7.86
CA LYS A 61 -9.38 -8.30 7.71
C LYS A 61 -10.35 -7.69 6.69
N ASP A 62 -10.59 -6.39 6.78
CA ASP A 62 -11.50 -5.68 5.88
C ASP A 62 -11.03 -5.78 4.43
N ILE A 63 -9.73 -5.59 4.18
CA ILE A 63 -9.15 -5.72 2.83
C ILE A 63 -9.18 -7.17 2.34
N LEU A 64 -8.83 -8.16 3.18
CA LEU A 64 -8.94 -9.58 2.82
C LEU A 64 -10.36 -9.95 2.37
N LEU A 65 -11.37 -9.56 3.14
CA LEU A 65 -12.77 -9.83 2.81
C LEU A 65 -13.20 -9.09 1.53
N ARG A 66 -12.80 -7.82 1.39
CA ARG A 66 -13.09 -7.02 0.20
C ARG A 66 -12.55 -7.67 -1.07
N ILE A 67 -11.31 -8.16 -1.06
CA ILE A 67 -10.69 -8.82 -2.22
C ILE A 67 -11.42 -10.12 -2.58
N THR A 68 -12.00 -10.84 -1.62
CA THR A 68 -12.85 -12.01 -1.93
C THR A 68 -14.23 -11.66 -2.52
N GLY A 69 -14.59 -10.37 -2.56
CA GLY A 69 -15.92 -9.92 -2.98
C GLY A 69 -17.02 -10.22 -1.97
N LYS A 70 -16.66 -10.54 -0.72
CA LYS A 70 -17.58 -10.63 0.43
C LYS A 70 -17.85 -9.23 0.99
N GLU A 71 -18.90 -9.09 1.81
CA GLU A 71 -19.16 -7.84 2.52
C GLU A 71 -17.95 -7.41 3.35
N SER A 72 -17.59 -6.13 3.22
CA SER A 72 -16.48 -5.48 3.91
C SER A 72 -16.90 -4.07 4.29
N LYS A 73 -16.34 -3.51 5.35
CA LYS A 73 -16.71 -2.17 5.85
C LYS A 73 -16.36 -1.01 4.91
N GLY A 74 -15.45 -1.21 3.96
CA GLY A 74 -15.07 -0.18 3.01
C GLY A 74 -14.18 -0.69 1.89
N SER A 75 -14.35 -0.13 0.70
CA SER A 75 -13.51 -0.37 -0.47
C SER A 75 -12.41 0.67 -0.60
N VAL A 76 -12.62 1.87 -0.05
CA VAL A 76 -11.67 2.97 0.02
C VAL A 76 -11.34 3.20 1.49
N VAL A 77 -10.07 3.10 1.85
CA VAL A 77 -9.60 3.27 3.22
C VAL A 77 -8.57 4.38 3.27
N GLN A 78 -8.86 5.39 4.09
CA GLN A 78 -7.94 6.47 4.40
C GLN A 78 -7.24 6.18 5.72
N LEU A 79 -5.91 6.08 5.68
CA LEU A 79 -5.09 5.97 6.87
C LEU A 79 -4.76 7.38 7.35
N THR A 80 -5.53 7.88 8.31
CA THR A 80 -5.20 9.09 9.08
C THR A 80 -4.66 8.70 10.45
N THR A 81 -3.42 9.09 10.70
CA THR A 81 -2.80 9.11 12.03
C THR A 81 -1.82 10.28 12.08
N PRO A 82 -1.59 10.90 13.25
CA PRO A 82 -0.51 11.87 13.41
C PRO A 82 0.85 11.26 13.00
N PHE A 83 1.84 12.12 12.70
CA PHE A 83 3.20 11.72 12.35
C PHE A 83 3.73 10.57 13.22
N GLY A 84 4.35 9.56 12.60
CA GLY A 84 4.84 8.36 13.29
C GLY A 84 3.78 7.29 13.61
N GLY A 85 2.50 7.50 13.25
CA GLY A 85 1.40 6.58 13.56
C GLY A 85 1.30 5.31 12.69
N GLY A 86 2.38 4.91 11.99
CA GLY A 86 2.47 3.61 11.31
C GLY A 86 1.66 3.47 10.00
N LYS A 87 1.40 4.57 9.27
CA LYS A 87 0.67 4.54 7.98
C LYS A 87 1.40 3.70 6.93
N THR A 88 2.66 4.04 6.66
CA THR A 88 3.52 3.31 5.71
C THR A 88 3.74 1.87 6.18
N HIS A 89 3.86 1.62 7.49
CA HIS A 89 3.92 0.26 8.04
C HIS A 89 2.64 -0.55 7.77
N SER A 90 1.47 0.08 7.83
CA SER A 90 0.19 -0.57 7.50
C SER A 90 0.09 -0.89 6.01
N LEU A 91 0.55 0.01 5.14
CA LEU A 91 0.65 -0.25 3.70
C LEU A 91 1.63 -1.39 3.40
N LEU A 92 2.79 -1.44 4.08
CA LEU A 92 3.74 -2.55 3.96
C LEU A 92 3.15 -3.89 4.41
N CYS A 93 2.38 -3.91 5.50
CA CYS A 93 1.67 -5.11 5.92
C CYS A 93 0.75 -5.64 4.81
N LEU A 94 -0.01 -4.76 4.18
CA LEU A 94 -0.86 -5.12 3.04
C LEU A 94 -0.04 -5.57 1.82
N TYR A 95 1.03 -4.85 1.50
CA TYR A 95 1.94 -5.21 0.41
C TYR A 95 2.49 -6.63 0.58
N HIS A 96 3.11 -6.94 1.72
CA HIS A 96 3.64 -8.29 1.96
C HIS A 96 2.55 -9.35 2.07
N LEU A 97 1.40 -9.03 2.66
CA LEU A 97 0.28 -9.95 2.79
C LEU A 97 -0.14 -10.51 1.42
N PHE A 98 -0.28 -9.64 0.43
CA PHE A 98 -0.77 -10.02 -0.90
C PHE A 98 0.35 -10.40 -1.89
N LYS A 99 1.48 -9.66 -1.95
CA LYS A 99 2.57 -9.96 -2.88
C LYS A 99 3.43 -11.15 -2.47
N ASN A 100 3.55 -11.42 -1.16
CA ASN A 100 4.47 -12.44 -0.62
C ASN A 100 3.76 -13.58 0.11
N LYS A 101 2.49 -13.82 -0.21
CA LYS A 101 1.61 -14.78 0.48
C LYS A 101 2.23 -16.17 0.67
N GLU A 102 2.98 -16.68 -0.32
CA GLU A 102 3.61 -18.01 -0.23
C GLU A 102 4.67 -18.11 0.87
N LYS A 103 5.45 -17.04 1.07
CA LYS A 103 6.49 -16.99 2.11
C LYS A 103 5.88 -16.91 3.51
N ILE A 104 4.74 -16.23 3.65
CA ILE A 104 4.13 -15.94 4.95
C ILE A 104 3.02 -16.91 5.36
N ARG A 105 2.54 -17.78 4.46
CA ARG A 105 1.38 -18.66 4.68
C ARG A 105 1.48 -19.53 5.94
N ASN A 106 2.70 -19.85 6.36
CA ASN A 106 2.96 -20.71 7.51
C ASN A 106 3.07 -19.96 8.84
N LEU A 107 3.13 -18.63 8.83
CA LEU A 107 3.26 -17.83 10.03
C LEU A 107 1.98 -17.95 10.89
N PRO A 108 2.09 -18.27 12.19
CA PRO A 108 0.91 -18.40 13.08
C PRO A 108 0.03 -17.15 13.12
N LEU A 109 0.64 -15.96 13.06
CA LEU A 109 -0.05 -14.67 13.04
C LEU A 109 -0.97 -14.54 11.81
N ILE A 110 -0.47 -14.93 10.63
CA ILE A 110 -1.22 -14.90 9.38
C ILE A 110 -2.33 -15.96 9.36
N LYS A 111 -2.03 -17.18 9.84
CA LYS A 111 -3.05 -18.23 10.00
C LYS A 111 -4.18 -17.80 10.93
N GLY A 112 -3.85 -17.16 12.04
CA GLY A 112 -4.84 -16.61 12.98
C GLY A 112 -5.73 -15.54 12.34
N LEU A 113 -5.12 -14.62 11.58
CA LEU A 113 -5.84 -13.59 10.81
C LEU A 113 -6.81 -14.22 9.81
N LEU A 114 -6.34 -15.18 8.99
CA LEU A 114 -7.16 -15.84 7.97
C LEU A 114 -8.31 -16.64 8.58
N LYS A 115 -8.06 -17.35 9.68
CA LYS A 115 -9.09 -18.10 10.41
C LYS A 115 -10.24 -17.19 10.86
N GLU A 116 -9.93 -16.00 11.37
CA GLU A 116 -10.94 -15.02 11.77
C GLU A 116 -11.75 -14.43 10.61
N CYS A 117 -11.21 -14.49 9.38
CA CYS A 117 -11.93 -14.12 8.16
C CYS A 117 -12.69 -15.31 7.54
N GLY A 118 -12.56 -16.51 8.09
CA GLY A 118 -13.08 -17.74 7.46
C GLY A 118 -12.41 -18.05 6.12
N LEU A 119 -11.11 -17.77 6.00
CA LEU A 119 -10.30 -18.02 4.80
C LEU A 119 -9.25 -19.10 5.09
N SER A 120 -9.00 -19.96 4.11
CA SER A 120 -7.92 -20.95 4.16
C SER A 120 -6.58 -20.38 3.73
N GLU A 121 -6.60 -19.39 2.84
CA GLU A 121 -5.42 -18.76 2.24
C GLU A 121 -5.69 -17.28 1.94
N VAL A 122 -4.61 -16.52 1.68
CA VAL A 122 -4.72 -15.15 1.20
C VAL A 122 -5.22 -15.19 -0.25
N PRO A 123 -6.32 -14.50 -0.60
CA PRO A 123 -6.85 -14.51 -1.95
C PRO A 123 -5.89 -13.81 -2.93
N GLU A 124 -5.95 -14.23 -4.20
CA GLU A 124 -5.18 -13.58 -5.27
C GLU A 124 -5.65 -12.14 -5.49
N ALA A 125 -4.70 -11.21 -5.58
CA ALA A 125 -4.96 -9.84 -5.98
C ALA A 125 -3.76 -9.25 -6.71
N LYS A 126 -4.02 -8.41 -7.72
CA LYS A 126 -3.01 -7.54 -8.30
C LYS A 126 -2.78 -6.36 -7.36
N VAL A 127 -1.60 -6.26 -6.78
CA VAL A 127 -1.23 -5.11 -5.93
C VAL A 127 -0.53 -4.07 -6.78
N CYS A 128 -1.11 -2.88 -6.85
CA CYS A 128 -0.56 -1.68 -7.47
C CYS A 128 -0.09 -0.72 -6.37
N VAL A 129 1.10 -0.17 -6.51
CA VAL A 129 1.69 0.73 -5.51
C VAL A 129 2.10 2.05 -6.15
N PHE A 130 1.70 3.16 -5.54
CA PHE A 130 2.11 4.49 -5.95
C PHE A 130 2.64 5.26 -4.73
N VAL A 131 3.92 5.64 -4.76
CA VAL A 131 4.56 6.40 -3.68
C VAL A 131 4.99 7.75 -4.22
N GLY A 132 4.26 8.80 -3.83
CA GLY A 132 4.34 10.12 -4.45
C GLY A 132 5.75 10.72 -4.48
N ILE A 133 6.49 10.63 -3.37
CA ILE A 133 7.85 11.18 -3.28
C ILE A 133 8.84 10.56 -4.27
N GLN A 134 8.65 9.29 -4.64
CA GLN A 134 9.57 8.56 -5.52
C GLN A 134 9.26 8.76 -7.01
N GLN A 135 8.17 9.46 -7.33
CA GLN A 135 7.76 9.67 -8.70
C GLN A 135 8.37 10.95 -9.27
N ASP A 136 8.87 10.84 -10.50
CA ASP A 136 9.31 11.99 -11.28
C ASP A 136 8.07 12.66 -11.87
N VAL A 137 7.70 13.82 -11.33
CA VAL A 137 6.55 14.62 -11.79
C VAL A 137 6.76 15.15 -13.21
N LEU A 138 7.99 15.29 -13.70
CA LEU A 138 8.26 15.83 -15.04
C LEU A 138 8.32 14.74 -16.10
N LYS A 139 9.07 13.66 -15.83
CA LYS A 139 9.40 12.63 -16.83
C LYS A 139 8.84 11.25 -16.51
N GLY A 140 8.32 11.05 -15.29
CA GLY A 140 7.73 9.78 -14.89
C GLY A 140 6.38 9.50 -15.55
N ARG A 141 5.78 8.36 -15.25
CA ARG A 141 4.37 8.11 -15.62
C ARG A 141 3.46 8.94 -14.73
N SER A 142 2.30 9.34 -15.25
CA SER A 142 1.23 9.86 -14.39
C SER A 142 0.78 8.79 -13.38
N PRO A 143 0.09 9.16 -12.29
CA PRO A 143 -0.35 8.18 -11.29
C PRO A 143 -1.30 7.11 -11.84
N TRP A 144 -2.17 7.47 -12.79
CA TRP A 144 -3.02 6.49 -13.48
C TRP A 144 -2.23 5.59 -14.42
N SER A 145 -1.28 6.15 -15.16
CA SER A 145 -0.43 5.40 -16.07
C SER A 145 0.49 4.42 -15.34
N GLU A 146 0.94 4.78 -14.14
CA GLU A 146 1.72 3.89 -13.29
C GLU A 146 0.87 2.68 -12.83
N ILE A 147 -0.41 2.91 -12.50
CA ILE A 147 -1.34 1.81 -12.23
C ILE A 147 -1.56 0.95 -13.48
N PHE A 148 -1.76 1.55 -14.65
CA PHE A 148 -1.92 0.82 -15.92
C PHE A 148 -0.69 -0.03 -16.25
N TYR A 149 0.50 0.51 -16.00
CA TYR A 149 1.76 -0.19 -16.15
C TYR A 149 1.85 -1.41 -15.23
N GLN A 150 1.56 -1.25 -13.94
CA GLN A 150 1.58 -2.36 -12.98
C GLN A 150 0.49 -3.41 -13.23
N LEU A 151 -0.60 -3.04 -13.89
CA LEU A 151 -1.64 -3.96 -14.36
C LEU A 151 -1.34 -4.60 -15.72
N GLY A 152 -0.25 -4.21 -16.39
CA GLY A 152 0.19 -4.75 -17.68
C GLY A 152 -0.65 -4.28 -18.88
N VAL A 153 -1.29 -3.10 -18.77
CA VAL A 153 -2.16 -2.53 -19.82
C VAL A 153 -1.72 -1.13 -20.28
N TYR A 154 -0.50 -0.71 -19.93
CA TYR A 154 -0.03 0.64 -20.25
C TYR A 154 -0.18 1.01 -21.74
N GLU A 155 0.18 0.11 -22.67
CA GLU A 155 0.09 0.41 -24.10
C GLU A 155 -1.37 0.63 -24.57
N GLU A 156 -2.35 -0.03 -23.97
CA GLU A 156 -3.79 0.16 -24.29
C GLU A 156 -4.30 1.54 -23.84
N TYR A 157 -3.68 2.13 -22.81
CA TYR A 157 -4.10 3.39 -22.18
C TYR A 157 -3.06 4.51 -22.31
N LYS A 158 -2.05 4.33 -23.15
CA LYS A 158 -0.88 5.23 -23.27
C LYS A 158 -1.27 6.66 -23.59
N GLU A 159 -2.37 6.85 -24.33
CA GLU A 159 -2.88 8.17 -24.69
C GLU A 159 -3.35 9.01 -23.49
N TYR A 160 -3.72 8.36 -22.38
CA TYR A 160 -4.05 9.06 -21.14
C TYR A 160 -2.81 9.61 -20.45
N ASP A 161 -1.62 9.06 -20.71
CA ASP A 161 -0.41 9.43 -19.98
C ASP A 161 -0.06 10.90 -20.18
N ARG A 162 0.09 11.63 -19.07
CA ARG A 162 0.39 13.07 -19.03
C ARG A 162 -0.59 14.01 -19.77
N LYS A 163 -1.71 13.50 -20.30
CA LYS A 163 -2.73 14.33 -20.98
C LYS A 163 -3.99 14.49 -20.15
N TYR A 164 -4.68 13.38 -19.90
CA TYR A 164 -5.99 13.39 -19.24
C TYR A 164 -6.09 12.23 -18.26
N SER A 165 -6.71 12.48 -17.11
CA SER A 165 -7.07 11.41 -16.18
C SER A 165 -8.17 10.51 -16.79
N PRO A 166 -8.11 9.19 -16.61
CA PRO A 166 -9.19 8.30 -17.02
C PRO A 166 -10.48 8.61 -16.25
N GLY A 167 -11.62 8.52 -16.94
CA GLY A 167 -12.95 8.63 -16.33
C GLY A 167 -13.38 7.37 -15.58
N LYS A 168 -14.49 7.49 -14.82
CA LYS A 168 -15.08 6.41 -14.03
C LYS A 168 -15.31 5.13 -14.85
N GLU A 169 -15.90 5.24 -16.04
CA GLU A 169 -16.28 4.09 -16.87
C GLU A 169 -15.05 3.32 -17.33
N ALA A 170 -13.98 4.02 -17.73
CA ALA A 170 -12.72 3.42 -18.13
C ALA A 170 -12.05 2.68 -16.97
N LEU A 171 -12.00 3.30 -15.79
CA LEU A 171 -11.46 2.69 -14.58
C LEU A 171 -12.30 1.50 -14.11
N LEU A 172 -13.63 1.59 -14.18
CA LEU A 172 -14.54 0.52 -13.78
C LEU A 172 -14.34 -0.70 -14.65
N LYS A 173 -14.33 -0.52 -15.98
CA LYS A 173 -14.05 -1.59 -16.95
C LYS A 173 -12.71 -2.25 -16.65
N LEU A 174 -11.65 -1.44 -16.48
CA LEU A 174 -10.32 -1.93 -16.17
C LEU A 174 -10.29 -2.80 -14.90
N PHE A 175 -10.88 -2.32 -13.80
CA PHE A 175 -10.87 -3.06 -12.54
C PHE A 175 -11.78 -4.30 -12.56
N GLN A 176 -12.83 -4.31 -13.39
CA GLN A 176 -13.64 -5.52 -13.60
C GLN A 176 -12.87 -6.57 -14.42
N GLU A 177 -12.13 -6.16 -15.45
CA GLU A 177 -11.36 -7.06 -16.31
C GLU A 177 -10.08 -7.58 -15.65
N LYS A 178 -9.39 -6.74 -14.87
CA LYS A 178 -8.11 -7.08 -14.25
C LYS A 178 -8.23 -7.44 -12.76
N GLY A 179 -9.40 -7.26 -12.15
CA GLY A 179 -9.62 -7.51 -10.73
C GLY A 179 -9.41 -8.98 -10.30
N PRO A 180 -9.24 -9.24 -8.99
CA PRO A 180 -9.17 -8.28 -7.88
C PRO A 180 -7.95 -7.37 -7.90
N VAL A 181 -8.10 -6.08 -7.57
CA VAL A 181 -6.99 -5.10 -7.51
C VAL A 181 -6.93 -4.44 -6.14
N LEU A 182 -5.74 -4.44 -5.53
CA LEU A 182 -5.42 -3.65 -4.34
C LEU A 182 -4.50 -2.50 -4.74
N ILE A 183 -4.96 -1.26 -4.55
CA ILE A 183 -4.19 -0.05 -4.84
C ILE A 183 -3.70 0.53 -3.52
N LEU A 184 -2.39 0.66 -3.36
CA LEU A 184 -1.74 1.25 -2.21
C LEU A 184 -1.11 2.57 -2.64
N MET A 185 -1.53 3.68 -2.03
CA MET A 185 -0.99 5.00 -2.32
C MET A 185 -0.38 5.62 -1.06
N ASP A 186 0.86 6.07 -1.15
CA ASP A 186 1.59 6.76 -0.09
C ASP A 186 2.11 8.11 -0.58
N GLU A 187 2.29 9.05 0.35
CA GLU A 187 2.83 10.39 0.08
C GLU A 187 2.16 11.15 -1.08
N ILE A 188 0.84 10.98 -1.23
CA ILE A 188 0.11 11.57 -2.37
C ILE A 188 -0.07 13.09 -2.28
N VAL A 189 -0.06 13.65 -1.06
CA VAL A 189 -0.15 15.11 -0.86
C VAL A 189 1.14 15.76 -1.35
N GLU A 190 2.29 15.18 -1.03
CA GLU A 190 3.59 15.67 -1.49
C GLU A 190 3.69 15.62 -3.02
N TYR A 191 3.17 14.56 -3.65
CA TYR A 191 3.07 14.50 -5.11
C TYR A 191 2.19 15.62 -5.67
N ALA A 192 1.02 15.89 -5.06
CA ALA A 192 0.11 16.94 -5.50
C ALA A 192 0.75 18.34 -5.40
N LEU A 193 1.50 18.60 -4.33
CA LEU A 193 2.24 19.85 -4.15
C LEU A 193 3.30 20.03 -5.23
N ARG A 194 4.13 19.02 -5.48
CA ARG A 194 5.13 19.06 -6.55
C ARG A 194 4.49 19.21 -7.94
N ALA A 195 3.40 18.48 -8.21
CA ALA A 195 2.61 18.62 -9.42
C ALA A 195 2.08 20.05 -9.64
N SER A 196 1.62 20.71 -8.56
CA SER A 196 1.10 22.09 -8.65
C SER A 196 2.15 23.13 -8.99
N ILE A 197 3.42 22.90 -8.63
CA ILE A 197 4.52 23.79 -8.99
C ILE A 197 4.81 23.70 -10.49
N GLU A 198 4.66 22.52 -11.08
CA GLU A 198 4.98 22.27 -12.48
C GLU A 198 3.84 22.67 -13.44
N SER A 199 2.58 22.31 -13.12
CA SER A 199 1.42 22.64 -13.95
C SER A 199 0.12 22.55 -13.15
N GLU A 200 -0.66 23.63 -13.16
CA GLU A 200 -1.98 23.67 -12.52
C GLU A 200 -2.94 22.70 -13.22
N GLU A 201 -2.89 22.60 -14.55
CA GLU A 201 -3.70 21.64 -15.33
C GLU A 201 -3.39 20.18 -14.94
N PHE A 202 -2.11 19.85 -14.71
CA PHE A 202 -1.73 18.51 -14.31
C PHE A 202 -2.19 18.19 -12.87
N LYS A 203 -2.14 19.16 -11.97
CA LYS A 203 -2.69 19.06 -10.61
C LYS A 203 -4.22 18.88 -10.64
N GLU A 204 -4.93 19.59 -11.51
CA GLU A 204 -6.37 19.37 -11.72
C GLU A 204 -6.66 17.96 -12.24
N ALA A 205 -5.90 17.49 -13.23
CA ALA A 205 -6.00 16.12 -13.73
C ALA A 205 -5.72 15.08 -12.64
N PHE A 206 -4.71 15.30 -11.78
CA PHE A 206 -4.43 14.44 -10.64
C PHE A 206 -5.57 14.42 -9.62
N THR A 207 -6.11 15.59 -9.27
CA THR A 207 -7.22 15.72 -8.32
C THR A 207 -8.48 15.03 -8.87
N SER A 208 -8.76 15.24 -10.16
CA SER A 208 -9.84 14.55 -10.88
C SER A 208 -9.64 13.04 -10.84
N PHE A 209 -8.43 12.55 -11.18
CA PHE A 209 -8.11 11.12 -11.13
C PHE A 209 -8.34 10.51 -9.74
N PHE A 210 -7.85 11.17 -8.69
CA PHE A 210 -8.01 10.69 -7.32
C PHE A 210 -9.49 10.62 -6.93
N HIS A 211 -10.27 11.64 -7.29
CA HIS A 211 -11.73 11.62 -7.13
C HIS A 211 -12.36 10.44 -7.88
N GLN A 212 -12.03 10.25 -9.16
CA GLN A 212 -12.55 9.14 -9.98
C GLN A 212 -12.22 7.78 -9.36
N LEU A 213 -11.00 7.58 -8.83
CA LEU A 213 -10.65 6.35 -8.11
C LEU A 213 -11.55 6.14 -6.88
N THR A 214 -11.75 7.17 -6.06
CA THR A 214 -12.53 7.05 -4.83
C THR A 214 -14.02 6.72 -5.09
N VAL A 215 -14.56 7.12 -6.24
CA VAL A 215 -15.95 6.82 -6.65
C VAL A 215 -16.04 5.48 -7.40
N THR A 216 -15.01 5.12 -8.16
CA THR A 216 -15.01 3.89 -8.98
C THR A 216 -14.78 2.64 -8.15
N VAL A 217 -13.80 2.66 -7.25
CA VAL A 217 -13.40 1.51 -6.45
C VAL A 217 -14.58 0.92 -5.63
N PRO A 218 -15.46 1.71 -4.99
CA PRO A 218 -16.70 1.21 -4.39
C PRO A 218 -17.66 0.50 -5.34
N SER A 219 -17.71 0.90 -6.60
CA SER A 219 -18.57 0.29 -7.62
C SER A 219 -18.04 -1.05 -8.15
N THR A 220 -16.79 -1.41 -7.82
CA THR A 220 -16.23 -2.73 -8.13
C THR A 220 -16.69 -3.78 -7.11
N LYS A 221 -16.63 -5.06 -7.47
CA LYS A 221 -16.92 -6.16 -6.54
C LYS A 221 -15.78 -6.41 -5.55
N ASN A 222 -14.54 -6.34 -6.03
CA ASN A 222 -13.37 -6.93 -5.37
C ASN A 222 -12.10 -6.09 -5.51
N SER A 223 -12.23 -4.78 -5.76
CA SER A 223 -11.07 -3.86 -5.71
C SER A 223 -11.11 -2.99 -4.48
N SER A 224 -9.93 -2.61 -4.00
CA SER A 224 -9.76 -1.72 -2.86
C SER A 224 -8.65 -0.70 -3.07
N LEU A 225 -8.85 0.50 -2.51
CA LEU A 225 -7.89 1.59 -2.46
C LEU A 225 -7.55 1.85 -1.00
N VAL A 226 -6.26 1.82 -0.65
CA VAL A 226 -5.77 2.21 0.66
C VAL A 226 -4.78 3.34 0.46
N VAL A 227 -5.08 4.49 1.07
CA VAL A 227 -4.31 5.71 0.90
C VAL A 227 -3.81 6.21 2.26
N ALA A 228 -2.51 6.49 2.35
CA ALA A 228 -1.93 7.19 3.48
C ALA A 228 -1.99 8.70 3.22
N LEU A 229 -2.60 9.43 4.16
CA LEU A 229 -2.67 10.89 4.15
C LEU A 229 -2.01 11.44 5.42
N PRO A 230 -1.31 12.58 5.33
CA PRO A 230 -0.68 13.22 6.48
C PRO A 230 -1.67 13.49 7.60
#